data_AF-A0A660PT59-F1
#
_entry.id   AF-A0A660PT59-F1
#
_cell.length_a   1.000
_cell.length_b   1.000
_cell.length_c   1.000
_cell.angle_alpha   90.00
_cell.angle_beta   90.00
_cell.angle_gamma   90.00
#
_symmetry.space_group_name_H-M   'P 1'
#
loop_
_entity.id
_entity.type
_entity.pdbx_description
1 polymer ?
#
loop_
_entity_poly.entity_id
_entity_poly.type
_entity_poly.pdbx_seq_one_letter_code
_entity_poly.pdbx_strand_id
1 'polypeptide(L)'
;MKSTGLMRLYSLLFISIVVAIIALMSCSGDDILKSAGPAIEITSPGDSAVVFGQVQIILAIRSDLNTDAVQFYIDGELTFTDYYYPYSYIWNTGIYEENGYHAIQA
;
A
#
# COMPACT_ATOMS: atom_id res chain seq x y z
N MET A 1 12.48 -4.78 -67.08
CA MET A 1 13.00 -4.00 -65.94
C MET A 1 11.89 -3.17 -65.27
N LYS A 2 10.97 -3.77 -64.50
CA LYS A 2 9.92 -3.00 -63.78
C LYS A 2 9.52 -3.58 -62.41
N SER A 3 10.34 -4.46 -61.82
CA SER A 3 9.94 -5.21 -60.60
C SER A 3 10.73 -4.81 -59.33
N THR A 4 11.87 -4.11 -59.46
CA THR A 4 12.71 -3.72 -58.32
C THR A 4 12.05 -2.68 -57.40
N GLY A 5 11.22 -1.78 -57.93
CA GLY A 5 10.47 -0.80 -57.12
C GLY A 5 9.32 -1.44 -56.33
N LEU A 6 8.66 -2.43 -56.93
CA LEU A 6 7.48 -3.07 -56.34
C LEU A 6 7.87 -4.01 -55.18
N MET A 7 8.97 -4.77 -55.31
CA MET A 7 9.49 -5.60 -54.21
C MET A 7 9.92 -4.76 -52.98
N ARG A 8 10.50 -3.58 -53.21
CA ARG A 8 10.86 -2.65 -52.11
C ARG A 8 9.63 -2.11 -51.39
N LEU A 9 8.55 -1.86 -52.11
CA LEU A 9 7.28 -1.39 -51.53
C LEU A 9 6.63 -2.47 -50.65
N TYR A 10 6.63 -3.74 -51.09
CA TYR A 10 6.14 -4.86 -50.27
C TYR A 10 6.96 -5.07 -49.00
N SER A 11 8.29 -4.92 -49.08
CA SER A 11 9.17 -5.03 -47.92
C SER A 11 8.92 -3.90 -46.91
N LEU A 12 8.77 -2.66 -47.38
CA LEU A 12 8.45 -1.51 -46.51
C LEU A 12 7.06 -1.61 -45.89
N LEU A 13 6.06 -2.05 -46.65
CA LEU A 13 4.71 -2.31 -46.14
C LEU A 13 4.72 -3.43 -45.09
N PHE A 14 5.44 -4.52 -45.33
CA PHE A 14 5.56 -5.61 -44.37
C PHE A 14 6.25 -5.17 -43.07
N ILE A 15 7.36 -4.42 -43.18
CA ILE A 15 8.07 -3.88 -42.02
C ILE A 15 7.17 -2.91 -41.24
N SER A 16 6.46 -2.01 -41.93
CA SER A 16 5.52 -1.06 -41.31
C SER A 16 4.35 -1.78 -40.62
N ILE A 17 3.82 -2.86 -41.21
CA ILE A 17 2.73 -3.67 -40.63
C ILE A 17 3.22 -4.43 -39.41
N VAL A 18 4.42 -5.04 -39.46
CA VAL A 18 5.02 -5.74 -38.32
C VAL A 18 5.31 -4.76 -37.17
N VAL A 19 5.85 -3.57 -37.46
CA VAL A 19 6.07 -2.53 -36.45
C VAL A 19 4.76 -2.04 -35.83
N ALA A 20 3.70 -1.87 -36.63
CA ALA A 20 2.38 -1.53 -36.12
C ALA A 20 1.78 -2.65 -35.24
N ILE A 21 1.92 -3.92 -35.63
CA ILE A 21 1.46 -5.06 -34.82
C ILE A 21 2.22 -5.15 -33.49
N ILE A 22 3.54 -4.93 -33.50
CA ILE A 22 4.36 -4.90 -32.28
C ILE A 22 3.92 -3.75 -31.37
N ALA A 23 3.62 -2.57 -31.92
CA ALA A 23 3.11 -1.42 -31.17
C ALA A 23 1.69 -1.64 -30.63
N LEU A 24 0.86 -2.45 -31.32
CA LEU A 24 -0.50 -2.81 -30.90
C LEU A 24 -0.53 -3.94 -29.85
N MET A 25 0.49 -4.81 -29.80
CA MET A 25 0.64 -5.86 -28.78
C MET A 25 1.27 -5.35 -27.48
N SER A 26 1.71 -4.09 -27.42
CA SER A 26 2.09 -3.44 -26.17
C SER A 26 0.87 -2.74 -25.57
N CYS A 27 0.08 -3.49 -24.81
CA CYS A 27 -0.89 -2.91 -23.91
C CYS A 27 -0.14 -2.48 -22.64
N SER A 28 0.07 -1.16 -22.52
CA SER A 28 0.50 -0.43 -21.31
C SER A 28 1.69 -1.02 -20.54
N GLY A 29 2.85 -0.37 -20.71
CA GLY A 29 3.99 -0.55 -19.81
C GLY A 29 3.66 -0.22 -18.35
N ASP A 30 4.29 -0.99 -17.46
CA ASP A 30 4.58 -0.71 -16.06
C ASP A 30 3.41 -0.58 -15.06
N ASP A 31 2.71 -1.70 -14.81
CA ASP A 31 2.01 -1.92 -13.52
C ASP A 31 2.48 -3.21 -12.82
N ILE A 32 3.71 -3.65 -13.13
CA ILE A 32 4.35 -4.84 -12.51
C ILE A 32 5.11 -4.54 -11.21
N LEU A 33 5.12 -3.27 -10.77
CA LEU A 33 5.77 -2.82 -9.52
C LEU A 33 4.86 -1.95 -8.66
N LYS A 34 3.54 -1.99 -8.85
CA LYS A 34 2.63 -1.32 -7.94
C LYS A 34 2.48 -2.14 -6.66
N SER A 35 3.42 -1.93 -5.74
CA SER A 35 3.29 -2.36 -4.36
C SER A 35 2.16 -1.56 -3.72
N ALA A 36 1.11 -2.26 -3.31
CA ALA A 36 0.13 -1.67 -2.42
C ALA A 36 0.84 -1.50 -1.08
N GLY A 37 1.10 -0.24 -0.68
CA GLY A 37 1.73 0.05 0.60
C GLY A 37 1.03 -0.64 1.78
N PRO A 38 1.64 -0.65 2.97
CA PRO A 38 1.12 -1.38 4.11
C PRO A 38 -0.32 -0.96 4.43
N ALA A 39 -1.21 -1.95 4.47
CA ALA A 39 -2.55 -1.79 5.02
C ALA A 39 -2.52 -2.14 6.50
N ILE A 40 -2.85 -1.19 7.35
CA ILE A 40 -2.88 -1.32 8.81
C ILE A 40 -4.34 -1.31 9.28
N GLU A 41 -4.68 -2.24 10.16
CA GLU A 41 -6.00 -2.34 10.78
C GLU A 41 -5.83 -2.51 12.29
N ILE A 42 -6.41 -1.62 13.10
CA ILE A 42 -6.45 -1.78 14.56
C ILE A 42 -7.55 -2.80 14.88
N THR A 43 -7.17 -3.95 15.40
CA THR A 43 -8.08 -5.05 15.77
C THR A 43 -8.53 -5.00 17.22
N SER A 44 -7.78 -4.28 18.08
CA SER A 44 -8.13 -4.03 19.47
C SER A 44 -7.52 -2.71 19.92
N PRO A 45 -8.22 -1.90 20.73
CA PRO A 45 -9.65 -2.03 21.02
C PRO A 45 -10.48 -1.78 19.75
N GLY A 46 -11.68 -2.36 19.68
CA GLY A 46 -12.60 -2.11 18.58
C GLY A 46 -13.17 -0.69 18.64
N ASP A 47 -13.68 -0.21 17.52
CA ASP A 47 -14.33 1.11 17.45
C ASP A 47 -15.40 1.27 18.53
N SER A 48 -15.40 2.44 19.18
CA SER A 48 -16.33 2.80 20.27
C SER A 48 -16.27 1.88 21.51
N ALA A 49 -15.21 1.08 21.69
CA ALA A 49 -15.04 0.29 22.89
C ALA A 49 -14.87 1.17 24.14
N VAL A 50 -15.53 0.78 25.24
CA VAL A 50 -15.29 1.35 26.56
C VAL A 50 -14.14 0.59 27.20
N VAL A 51 -13.08 1.30 27.56
CA VAL A 51 -11.83 0.71 28.07
C VAL A 51 -11.37 1.41 29.35
N PHE A 52 -10.60 0.71 30.18
CA PHE A 52 -10.12 1.22 31.47
C PHE A 52 -8.79 0.57 31.87
N GLY A 53 -7.93 1.33 32.54
CA GLY A 53 -6.61 0.89 32.99
C GLY A 53 -5.62 0.74 31.83
N GLN A 54 -4.88 -0.36 31.82
CA GLN A 54 -3.94 -0.70 30.75
C GLN A 54 -4.64 -1.47 29.63
N VAL A 55 -4.66 -0.88 28.45
CA VAL A 55 -5.35 -1.40 27.26
C VAL A 55 -4.31 -1.73 26.22
N GLN A 56 -4.29 -2.97 25.74
CA GLN A 56 -3.40 -3.35 24.65
C GLN A 56 -4.03 -3.01 23.31
N ILE A 57 -3.37 -2.12 22.57
CA ILE A 57 -3.67 -1.82 21.18
C ILE A 57 -2.94 -2.85 20.31
N ILE A 58 -3.71 -3.58 19.51
CA ILE A 58 -3.24 -4.67 18.65
C ILE A 58 -3.69 -4.37 17.22
N LEU A 59 -2.78 -4.54 16.28
CA LEU A 59 -3.04 -4.28 14.87
C LEU A 59 -2.70 -5.48 13.99
N ALA A 60 -3.33 -5.52 12.82
CA ALA A 60 -2.99 -6.40 11.73
C ALA A 60 -2.36 -5.57 10.61
N ILE A 61 -1.22 -6.02 10.09
CA ILE A 61 -0.57 -5.42 8.93
C ILE A 61 -0.61 -6.38 7.77
N ARG A 62 -1.01 -5.88 6.61
CA ARG A 62 -0.86 -6.56 5.33
C ARG A 62 0.04 -5.70 4.45
N SER A 63 1.26 -6.15 4.20
CA SER A 63 2.20 -5.51 3.29
C SER A 63 2.91 -6.57 2.46
N ASP A 64 3.32 -6.19 1.25
CA ASP A 64 4.22 -6.96 0.39
C ASP A 64 5.71 -6.62 0.66
N LEU A 65 5.96 -5.59 1.48
CA LEU A 65 7.29 -5.15 1.93
C LEU A 65 7.49 -5.37 3.43
N ASN A 66 8.77 -5.37 3.86
CA ASN A 66 9.11 -5.33 5.28
C ASN A 66 8.64 -4.00 5.90
N THR A 67 7.96 -4.07 7.04
CA THR A 67 7.58 -2.90 7.83
C THR A 67 8.72 -2.56 8.80
N ASP A 68 9.25 -1.34 8.75
CA ASP A 68 10.35 -0.92 9.63
C ASP A 68 9.86 -0.60 11.04
N ALA A 69 8.72 0.09 11.15
CA ALA A 69 8.09 0.47 12.40
C ALA A 69 6.61 0.81 12.21
N VAL A 70 5.86 0.83 13.33
CA VAL A 70 4.50 1.38 13.42
C VAL A 70 4.49 2.50 14.44
N GLN A 71 3.85 3.62 14.11
CA GLN A 71 3.67 4.75 15.00
C GLN A 71 2.25 4.78 15.54
N PHE A 72 2.08 4.77 16.86
CA PHE A 72 0.77 4.82 17.50
C PHE A 72 0.47 6.24 17.96
N TYR A 73 -0.73 6.72 17.62
CA TYR A 73 -1.23 8.03 17.99
C TYR A 73 -2.50 7.93 18.82
N ILE A 74 -2.62 8.79 19.83
CA ILE A 74 -3.85 9.02 20.60
C ILE A 74 -4.23 10.48 20.41
N ASP A 75 -5.44 10.75 19.95
CA ASP A 75 -5.95 12.10 19.64
C ASP A 75 -5.06 12.90 18.67
N GLY A 76 -4.39 12.19 17.76
CA GLY A 76 -3.45 12.75 16.79
C GLY A 76 -2.05 13.05 17.34
N GLU A 77 -1.78 12.76 18.62
CA GLU A 77 -0.45 12.90 19.22
C GLU A 77 0.33 11.57 19.17
N LEU A 78 1.54 11.61 18.62
CA LEU A 78 2.44 10.44 18.57
C LEU A 78 2.82 10.03 20.00
N THR A 79 2.34 8.87 20.42
CA THR A 79 2.53 8.38 21.79
C THR A 79 3.58 7.27 21.86
N PHE A 80 3.70 6.45 20.81
CA PHE A 80 4.63 5.31 20.79
C PHE A 80 5.08 4.95 19.38
N THR A 81 6.26 4.34 19.25
CA THR A 81 6.73 3.74 18.01
C THR A 81 7.26 2.35 18.30
N ASP A 82 6.69 1.36 17.64
CA ASP A 82 7.12 -0.03 17.75
C ASP A 82 7.92 -0.45 16.53
N TYR A 83 9.11 -1.00 16.76
CA TYR A 83 10.04 -1.45 15.73
C TYR A 83 10.05 -2.98 15.58
N TYR A 84 9.26 -3.71 16.37
CA TYR A 84 9.34 -5.16 16.45
C TYR A 84 7.97 -5.84 16.26
N TYR A 85 7.89 -6.71 15.25
CA TYR A 85 6.71 -7.55 15.07
C TYR A 85 6.63 -8.64 16.17
N PRO A 86 5.45 -8.93 16.75
CA PRO A 86 4.13 -8.37 16.44
C PRO A 86 3.93 -6.98 17.09
N TYR A 87 3.57 -5.99 16.27
CA TYR A 87 3.46 -4.61 16.74
C TYR A 87 2.29 -4.44 17.71
N SER A 88 2.56 -3.81 18.85
CA SER A 88 1.52 -3.50 19.83
C SER A 88 1.91 -2.34 20.74
N TYR A 89 0.90 -1.72 21.36
CA TYR A 89 1.12 -0.64 22.31
C TYR A 89 0.23 -0.82 23.55
N ILE A 90 0.82 -0.70 24.75
CA ILE A 90 0.06 -0.68 26.00
C ILE A 90 -0.32 0.77 26.32
N TRP A 91 -1.57 1.12 26.05
CA TRP A 91 -2.13 2.42 26.35
C TRP A 91 -2.62 2.47 27.81
N ASN A 92 -2.07 3.39 28.60
CA ASN A 92 -2.55 3.67 29.95
C ASN A 92 -3.65 4.73 29.90
N THR A 93 -4.91 4.31 30.01
CA THR A 93 -6.08 5.21 29.99
C THR A 93 -6.24 6.02 31.28
N GLY A 94 -5.63 5.60 32.39
CA GLY A 94 -5.78 6.25 33.69
C GLY A 94 -5.12 7.63 33.82
N ILE A 95 -4.44 8.11 32.78
CA ILE A 95 -3.87 9.47 32.72
C ILE A 95 -4.80 10.48 32.05
N TYR A 96 -5.93 10.03 31.52
CA TYR A 96 -6.93 10.85 30.82
C TYR A 96 -8.16 11.08 31.71
N GLU A 97 -8.96 12.08 31.36
CA GLU A 97 -10.25 12.34 32.03
C GLU A 97 -11.21 11.16 31.85
N GLU A 98 -11.98 10.85 32.90
CA GLU A 98 -12.97 9.78 32.86
C GLU A 98 -14.10 10.10 31.86
N ASN A 99 -14.62 9.07 31.18
CA ASN A 99 -15.67 9.19 30.16
C ASN A 99 -15.30 10.10 28.97
N GLY A 100 -14.00 10.26 28.70
CA GLY A 100 -13.49 10.91 27.49
C GLY A 100 -13.62 10.04 26.23
N TYR A 101 -13.73 10.69 25.07
CA TYR A 101 -13.59 10.04 23.78
C TYR A 101 -12.16 10.23 23.28
N HIS A 102 -11.56 9.16 22.78
CA HIS A 102 -10.21 9.17 22.23
C HIS A 102 -10.18 8.53 20.84
N ALA A 103 -9.40 9.12 19.93
CA ALA A 103 -9.13 8.55 18.62
C ALA A 103 -7.79 7.81 18.62
N ILE A 104 -7.78 6.55 18.21
CA ILE A 104 -6.57 5.73 18.09
C ILE A 104 -6.20 5.61 16.61
N GLN A 105 -4.94 5.85 16.27
CA GLN A 105 -4.41 5.73 14.90
C GLN A 105 -3.07 5.02 14.92
N ALA A 106 -2.73 4.31 13.83
CA ALA A 106 -1.51 3.54 13.66
C ALA A 106 -1.03 3.58 12.20
#